data_AF-A0A1Q7DN69-F1
#
_entry.id   AF-A0A1Q7DN69-F1
#
_cell.length_a   1.000
_cell.length_b   1.000
_cell.length_c   1.000
_cell.angle_alpha   90.00
_cell.angle_beta   90.00
_cell.angle_gamma   90.00
#
_symmetry.space_group_name_H-M   'P 1'
#
loop_
_entity.id
_entity.type
_entity.pdbx_description
1 polymer ?
#
loop_
_entity_poly.entity_id
_entity_poly.type
_entity_poly.pdbx_seq_one_letter_code
_entity_poly.pdbx_strand_id
1 'polypeptide(L)'
;MTRRDVLAWLDARRPAPPAALRASLEAALTDSAEPLPEHLAELGRRVLVRVVGRPGGGRELALDLLAADAFVTYAFEAQAEADVARLVALAERVAGART
;
A
#
# COMPACT_ATOMS: atom_id res chain seq x y z
N MET A 1 -9.31 1.53 10.80
CA MET A 1 -9.41 2.01 9.42
C MET A 1 -10.35 1.12 8.63
N THR A 2 -11.46 1.65 8.13
CA THR A 2 -12.34 0.90 7.23
C THR A 2 -11.85 1.02 5.79
N ARG A 3 -12.25 0.08 4.93
CA ARG A 3 -12.06 0.17 3.47
C ARG A 3 -12.54 1.51 2.93
N ARG A 4 -13.67 2.03 3.43
CA ARG A 4 -14.25 3.32 3.00
C ARG A 4 -13.32 4.49 3.34
N ASP A 5 -12.70 4.47 4.52
CA ASP A 5 -11.77 5.54 4.95
C ASP A 5 -10.53 5.58 4.05
N VAL A 6 -9.98 4.41 3.72
CA VAL A 6 -8.83 4.31 2.80
C VAL A 6 -9.20 4.80 1.39
N LEU A 7 -10.39 4.42 0.89
CA LEU A 7 -10.87 4.91 -0.41
C LEU A 7 -10.99 6.43 -0.44
N ALA A 8 -11.56 7.03 0.62
CA ALA A 8 -11.68 8.48 0.73
C ALA A 8 -10.31 9.17 0.74
N TRP A 9 -9.32 8.60 1.43
CA TRP A 9 -7.96 9.13 1.42
C TRP A 9 -7.28 9.00 0.05
N LEU A 10 -7.48 7.88 -0.66
CA LEU A 10 -6.98 7.68 -2.01
C LEU A 10 -7.64 8.65 -3.02
N ASP A 11 -8.91 8.98 -2.85
CA ASP A 11 -9.64 9.94 -3.69
C ASP A 11 -9.08 11.37 -3.57
N ALA A 12 -8.44 11.68 -2.44
CA ALA A 12 -7.78 12.95 -2.20
C ALA A 12 -6.39 13.06 -2.87
N ARG A 13 -5.78 11.96 -3.33
CA ARG A 13 -4.43 11.96 -3.92
C ARG A 13 -4.36 12.78 -5.21
N ARG A 14 -3.29 13.56 -5.37
CA ARG A 14 -3.01 14.35 -6.58
C ARG A 14 -1.54 14.16 -7.00
N PRO A 15 -1.27 13.75 -8.26
CA PRO A 15 -2.25 13.35 -9.27
C PRO A 15 -3.04 12.09 -8.86
N ALA A 16 -4.25 11.95 -9.40
CA ALA A 16 -5.03 10.73 -9.16
C ALA A 16 -4.32 9.53 -9.80
N PRO A 17 -4.34 8.34 -9.16
CA PRO A 17 -3.74 7.15 -9.73
C PRO A 17 -4.45 6.78 -11.04
N PRO A 18 -3.71 6.27 -12.06
CA PRO A 18 -4.33 5.75 -13.28
C PRO A 18 -5.39 4.68 -12.98
N ALA A 19 -6.47 4.63 -13.77
CA ALA A 19 -7.63 3.78 -13.47
C ALA A 19 -7.31 2.30 -13.25
N ALA A 20 -6.36 1.74 -14.02
CA ALA A 20 -5.94 0.34 -13.86
C ALA A 20 -5.25 0.10 -12.52
N LEU A 21 -4.36 1.01 -12.10
CA LEU A 21 -3.73 0.95 -10.78
C LEU A 21 -4.77 1.15 -9.67
N ARG A 22 -5.70 2.10 -9.87
CA ARG A 22 -6.80 2.34 -8.92
C ARG A 22 -7.61 1.07 -8.68
N ALA A 23 -8.00 0.35 -9.74
CA ALA A 23 -8.73 -0.92 -9.61
C ALA A 23 -7.94 -1.97 -8.81
N SER A 24 -6.62 -2.10 -9.05
CA SER A 24 -5.76 -3.01 -8.28
C SER A 24 -5.64 -2.63 -6.80
N LEU A 25 -5.53 -1.34 -6.50
CA LEU A 25 -5.53 -0.83 -5.11
C LEU A 25 -6.85 -1.19 -4.42
N GLU A 26 -7.98 -0.89 -5.07
CA GLU A 26 -9.31 -1.21 -4.53
C GLU A 26 -9.50 -2.70 -4.30
N ALA A 27 -9.04 -3.57 -5.22
CA ALA A 27 -9.16 -5.02 -5.05
C ALA A 27 -8.38 -5.54 -3.83
N ALA A 28 -7.31 -4.85 -3.42
CA ALA A 28 -6.47 -5.27 -2.30
C ALA A 28 -6.95 -4.77 -0.93
N LEU A 29 -7.83 -3.74 -0.86
CA LEU A 29 -8.23 -3.15 0.42
C LEU A 29 -9.03 -4.12 1.30
N THR A 30 -8.63 -4.21 2.56
CA THR A 30 -9.32 -4.92 3.65
C THR A 30 -9.47 -3.98 4.84
N ASP A 31 -10.45 -4.21 5.72
CA ASP A 31 -10.50 -3.47 6.98
C ASP A 31 -9.29 -3.78 7.87
N SER A 32 -8.91 -2.83 8.72
CA SER A 32 -7.84 -3.00 9.72
C SER A 32 -8.08 -2.15 10.96
N ALA A 33 -7.58 -2.60 12.12
CA ALA A 33 -7.54 -1.78 13.32
C ALA A 33 -6.33 -0.81 13.34
N GLU A 34 -5.37 -1.00 12.44
CA GLU A 34 -4.15 -0.18 12.37
C GLU A 34 -4.43 1.26 11.90
N PRO A 35 -3.57 2.22 12.27
CA PRO A 35 -3.57 3.54 11.66
C PRO A 35 -3.24 3.48 10.17
N LEU A 36 -3.55 4.55 9.42
CA LEU A 36 -3.49 4.56 7.96
C LEU A 36 -2.09 4.22 7.41
N PRO A 37 -0.98 4.82 7.90
CA PRO A 37 0.36 4.52 7.38
C PRO A 37 0.72 3.03 7.51
N GLU A 38 0.50 2.47 8.70
CA GLU A 38 0.73 1.05 8.98
C GLU A 38 -0.12 0.14 8.10
N HIS A 39 -1.41 0.47 8.00
CA HIS A 39 -2.33 -0.33 7.23
C HIS A 39 -1.95 -0.38 5.75
N LEU A 40 -1.56 0.77 5.17
CA LEU A 40 -1.09 0.85 3.78
C LEU A 40 0.21 0.05 3.59
N ALA A 41 1.17 0.15 4.52
CA ALA A 41 2.40 -0.63 4.48
C ALA A 41 2.12 -2.15 4.49
N GLU A 42 1.20 -2.60 5.35
CA GLU A 42 0.81 -4.01 5.44
C GLU A 42 0.08 -4.49 4.18
N LEU A 43 -0.78 -3.67 3.58
CA LEU A 43 -1.42 -3.98 2.29
C LEU A 43 -0.37 -4.16 1.18
N GLY A 44 0.61 -3.26 1.10
CA GLY A 44 1.73 -3.35 0.15
C GLY A 44 2.51 -4.65 0.33
N ARG A 45 2.86 -4.99 1.58
CA ARG A 45 3.54 -6.26 1.91
C ARG A 45 2.73 -7.49 1.48
N ARG A 46 1.43 -7.53 1.79
CA ARG A 46 0.54 -8.64 1.41
C ARG A 46 0.46 -8.82 -0.10
N VAL A 47 0.36 -7.72 -0.86
CA VAL A 47 0.35 -7.77 -2.32
C VAL A 47 1.69 -8.30 -2.83
N LEU A 48 2.81 -7.80 -2.29
CA LEU A 48 4.14 -8.25 -2.69
C LEU A 48 4.37 -9.74 -2.41
N VAL A 49 3.93 -10.26 -1.27
CA VAL A 49 3.99 -11.70 -0.95
C VAL A 49 3.24 -12.54 -1.98
N ARG A 50 2.06 -12.08 -2.45
CA ARG A 50 1.30 -12.77 -3.50
C ARG A 50 2.03 -12.77 -4.84
N VAL A 51 2.69 -11.66 -5.20
CA VAL A 51 3.47 -11.54 -6.43
C VAL A 51 4.68 -12.49 -6.39
N VAL A 52 5.45 -12.47 -5.31
CA VAL A 52 6.64 -13.33 -5.14
C VAL A 52 6.27 -14.82 -5.08
N GLY A 53 5.10 -15.17 -4.55
CA GLY A 53 4.59 -16.54 -4.52
C GLY A 53 4.19 -17.12 -5.87
N ARG A 54 4.28 -16.36 -6.97
CA ARG A 54 3.89 -16.79 -8.34
C ARG A 54 5.08 -16.71 -9.31
N PRO A 55 6.10 -17.59 -9.18
CA PRO A 55 7.37 -17.49 -9.92
C PRO A 55 7.27 -17.69 -11.44
N GLY A 56 6.11 -18.09 -11.97
CA GLY A 56 5.84 -18.17 -13.41
C GLY A 56 4.95 -17.04 -13.96
N GLY A 57 4.61 -16.05 -13.14
CA GLY A 57 3.76 -14.94 -13.58
C GLY A 57 4.52 -13.95 -14.46
N GLY A 58 3.85 -13.47 -15.50
CA GLY A 58 4.36 -12.52 -16.47
C GLY A 58 3.75 -11.12 -16.29
N ARG A 59 3.35 -10.51 -17.41
CA ARG A 59 2.81 -9.15 -17.49
C ARG A 59 1.59 -8.95 -16.59
N GLU A 60 0.83 -10.00 -16.33
CA GLU A 60 -0.37 -9.99 -15.49
C GLU A 60 -0.08 -9.62 -14.02
N LEU A 61 1.14 -9.88 -13.51
CA LEU A 61 1.53 -9.47 -12.15
C LEU A 61 2.03 -8.02 -12.08
N ALA A 62 2.22 -7.35 -13.21
CA ALA A 62 2.81 -6.02 -13.22
C ALA A 62 1.94 -4.99 -12.48
N LEU A 63 0.61 -5.11 -12.59
CA LEU A 63 -0.30 -4.23 -11.86
C LEU A 63 -0.32 -4.53 -10.36
N ASP A 64 -0.20 -5.80 -9.96
CA ASP A 64 -0.09 -6.17 -8.55
C ASP A 64 1.23 -5.65 -7.95
N LEU A 65 2.34 -5.76 -8.67
CA LEU A 65 3.62 -5.21 -8.24
C LEU A 65 3.56 -3.68 -8.12
N LEU A 66 2.93 -3.00 -9.08
CA LEU A 66 2.73 -1.55 -9.01
C LEU A 66 1.79 -1.15 -7.87
N ALA A 67 0.77 -1.95 -7.56
CA ALA A 67 -0.09 -1.72 -6.41
C ALA A 67 0.69 -1.89 -5.09
N ALA A 68 1.55 -2.91 -4.98
CA ALA A 68 2.42 -3.10 -3.82
C ALA A 68 3.33 -1.88 -3.60
N ASP A 69 3.99 -1.41 -4.65
CA ASP A 69 4.83 -0.21 -4.64
C ASP A 69 4.04 1.02 -4.20
N ALA A 70 2.89 1.28 -4.85
CA ALA A 70 2.04 2.42 -4.53
C ALA A 70 1.54 2.39 -3.08
N PHE A 71 1.18 1.23 -2.53
CA PHE A 71 0.81 1.12 -1.12
C PHE A 71 1.94 1.52 -0.17
N VAL A 72 3.18 1.12 -0.47
CA VAL A 72 4.34 1.51 0.32
C VAL A 72 4.60 3.01 0.19
N THR A 73 4.53 3.57 -1.02
CA THR A 73 4.62 5.03 -1.24
C THR A 73 3.57 5.79 -0.43
N TYR A 74 2.30 5.36 -0.53
CA TYR A 74 1.20 5.99 0.19
C TYR A 74 1.30 5.83 1.70
N ALA A 75 1.88 4.73 2.21
CA ALA A 75 2.19 4.60 3.62
C ALA A 75 3.13 5.71 4.09
N PHE A 76 4.18 6.01 3.33
CA PHE A 76 5.10 7.10 3.65
C PHE A 76 4.47 8.48 3.49
N GLU A 77 3.65 8.71 2.46
CA GLU A 77 2.89 9.96 2.33
C GLU A 77 1.96 10.18 3.53
N ALA A 78 1.18 9.17 3.90
CA ALA A 78 0.29 9.22 5.05
C ALA A 78 1.06 9.45 6.35
N GLN A 79 2.25 8.85 6.50
CA GLN A 79 3.11 9.09 7.66
C GLN A 79 3.66 10.52 7.67
N ALA A 80 4.10 11.04 6.53
CA ALA A 80 4.58 12.41 6.44
C ALA A 80 3.46 13.43 6.76
N GLU A 81 2.24 13.15 6.33
CA GLU A 81 1.05 13.96 6.66
C GLU A 81 0.69 13.90 8.15
N ALA A 82 0.83 12.73 8.78
CA ALA A 82 0.49 12.53 10.18
C ALA A 82 1.58 12.99 11.16
N ASP A 83 2.82 12.57 10.93
CA ASP A 83 4.00 12.87 11.75
C ASP A 83 5.30 12.52 11.00
N VAL A 84 6.00 13.55 10.50
CA VAL A 84 7.28 13.42 9.80
C VAL A 84 8.37 12.76 10.67
N ALA A 85 8.36 12.97 11.99
CA ALA A 85 9.39 12.43 12.89
C ALA A 85 9.35 10.90 12.98
N ARG A 86 8.25 10.28 12.56
CA ARG A 86 8.03 8.83 12.59
C ARG A 86 8.35 8.11 11.28
N LEU A 87 8.76 8.84 10.23
CA LEU A 87 9.10 8.24 8.93
C LEU A 87 10.18 7.15 9.02
N VAL A 88 11.21 7.36 9.84
CA VAL A 88 12.28 6.37 10.03
C VAL A 88 11.73 5.10 10.67
N ALA A 89 10.90 5.22 11.70
CA ALA A 89 10.29 4.06 12.36
C ALA A 89 9.37 3.27 11.40
N LEU A 90 8.63 3.96 10.53
CA LEU A 90 7.85 3.30 9.48
C LEU A 90 8.76 2.58 8.48
N ALA A 91 9.85 3.21 8.03
CA ALA A 91 10.80 2.60 7.11
C ALA A 91 11.45 1.33 7.70
N GLU A 92 11.85 1.38 8.97
CA GLU A 92 12.38 0.22 9.69
C GLU A 92 11.35 -0.91 9.76
N ARG A 93 10.07 -0.60 10.01
CA ARG A 93 8.99 -1.61 9.99
C ARG A 93 8.81 -2.23 8.60
N VAL A 94 8.77 -1.41 7.55
CA VAL A 94 8.64 -1.89 6.15
C VAL A 94 9.82 -2.78 5.77
N ALA A 95 11.04 -2.40 6.13
CA ALA A 95 12.26 -3.16 5.85
C ALA A 95 12.42 -4.41 6.73
N GLY A 96 11.92 -4.35 7.97
CA GLY A 96 12.03 -5.36 9.01
C GLY A 96 10.95 -6.44 8.97
N ALA A 97 9.92 -6.30 8.13
CA ALA A 97 8.87 -7.30 7.93
C ALA A 97 9.35 -8.53 7.12
N ARG A 98 10.48 -9.11 7.54
CA ARG A 98 10.99 -10.42 7.09
C ARG A 98 10.67 -11.46 8.16
N THR A 99 9.50 -12.08 8.04
CA THR A 99 9.24 -13.52 8.26
C THR A 99 7.80 -13.87 7.91
#